data_AF-A0A2E2Y575-F1
#
_entry.id   AF-A0A2E2Y575-F1
#
_cell.length_a   1.000
_cell.length_b   1.000
_cell.length_c   1.000
_cell.angle_alpha   90.00
_cell.angle_beta   90.00
_cell.angle_gamma   90.00
#
_symmetry.space_group_name_H-M   'P 1'
#
loop_
_entity.id
_entity.type
_entity.pdbx_description
1 polymer ?
#
loop_
_entity_poly.entity_id
_entity_poly.type
_entity_poly.pdbx_seq_one_letter_code
_entity_poly.pdbx_strand_id
1 'polypeptide(L)'
;MAIVILRLMIGLHFFNEGASKLDGGFSSAGFLSNAKGPFAPVFRGMVWDAEGRYRLGLGHDKEGDQVIQVKPTRDAWTTYRSDVASYYRFDEGQKKESDAILKSYLAQHDWYVKTNREAIVKYFQQLERRGDQRQTALYLDVTSLRDQGEKLESELRRERGSLLAGINMMWAGLERELNRLATVEQSGRSPLGLKKLGRRGLDSITIDGIIPYFDLIVGICLFFGLFVPCASGLAALLLLSVIVTQWPGSVGAVSVSYQVIELCGVFVLAAMSAGHYAGVDYFIQYKRQQRGKKEEIASGQEKEE
;
A
#
# COMPACT_ATOMS: atom_id res chain seq x y z
N MET A 1 -32.51 -5.18 17.22
CA MET A 1 -32.42 -5.75 15.86
C MET A 1 -31.70 -4.84 14.87
N ALA A 2 -32.10 -3.58 14.68
CA ALA A 2 -31.46 -2.67 13.70
C ALA A 2 -29.92 -2.55 13.86
N ILE A 3 -29.43 -2.43 15.09
CA ILE A 3 -27.98 -2.36 15.37
C ILE A 3 -27.21 -3.63 14.97
N VAL A 4 -27.85 -4.80 15.09
CA VAL A 4 -27.27 -6.09 14.69
C VAL A 4 -27.21 -6.19 13.17
N ILE A 5 -28.26 -5.75 12.48
CA ILE A 5 -28.29 -5.70 11.02
C ILE A 5 -27.20 -4.76 10.50
N LEU A 6 -27.07 -3.55 11.07
CA LEU A 6 -26.01 -2.61 10.73
C LEU A 6 -24.63 -3.25 10.92
N ARG A 7 -24.41 -3.93 12.06
CA ARG A 7 -23.16 -4.63 12.37
C ARG A 7 -22.83 -5.68 11.31
N LEU A 8 -23.80 -6.53 10.97
CA LEU A 8 -23.62 -7.60 10.00
C LEU A 8 -23.33 -7.05 8.60
N MET A 9 -24.01 -5.99 8.19
CA MET A 9 -23.83 -5.38 6.87
C MET A 9 -22.46 -4.71 6.74
N ILE A 10 -22.03 -3.93 7.73
CA ILE A 10 -20.70 -3.31 7.72
C ILE A 10 -19.62 -4.39 7.82
N GLY A 11 -19.78 -5.38 8.70
CA GLY A 11 -18.84 -6.49 8.82
C GLY A 11 -18.69 -7.29 7.52
N LEU A 12 -19.80 -7.57 6.84
CA LEU A 12 -19.79 -8.24 5.54
C LEU A 12 -19.12 -7.38 4.46
N HIS A 13 -19.35 -6.07 4.46
CA HIS A 13 -18.69 -5.16 3.52
C HIS A 13 -17.16 -5.18 3.69
N PHE A 14 -16.64 -4.98 4.90
CA PHE A 14 -15.20 -5.07 5.19
C PHE A 14 -14.61 -6.45 4.87
N PHE A 15 -15.34 -7.53 5.17
CA PHE A 15 -14.90 -8.88 4.84
C PHE A 15 -14.73 -9.07 3.32
N ASN A 16 -15.72 -8.66 2.54
CA ASN A 16 -15.68 -8.75 1.07
C ASN A 16 -14.59 -7.85 0.48
N GLU A 17 -14.40 -6.65 1.05
CA GLU A 17 -13.33 -5.72 0.69
C GLU A 17 -11.94 -6.32 0.97
N GLY A 18 -11.75 -7.00 2.10
CA GLY A 18 -10.49 -7.69 2.40
C GLY A 18 -10.24 -8.90 1.50
N ALA A 19 -11.26 -9.75 1.33
CA ALA A 19 -11.18 -10.94 0.49
C ALA A 19 -10.87 -10.59 -0.98
N SER A 20 -11.57 -9.60 -1.54
CA SER A 20 -11.34 -9.18 -2.93
C SER A 20 -9.92 -8.63 -3.16
N LYS A 21 -9.32 -7.97 -2.16
CA LYS A 21 -7.94 -7.49 -2.23
C LYS A 21 -6.90 -8.62 -2.14
N LEU A 22 -7.24 -9.72 -1.46
CA LEU A 22 -6.38 -10.92 -1.40
C LEU A 22 -6.41 -11.71 -2.72
N ASP A 23 -7.52 -11.66 -3.46
CA ASP A 23 -7.72 -12.40 -4.71
C ASP A 23 -6.90 -11.85 -5.90
N GLY A 24 -6.20 -10.72 -5.76
CA GLY A 24 -5.18 -10.34 -6.74
C GLY A 24 -4.65 -8.93 -6.65
N GLY A 25 -3.31 -8.82 -6.65
CA GLY A 25 -2.56 -7.65 -7.13
C GLY A 25 -2.91 -6.29 -6.55
N PHE A 26 -3.59 -6.21 -5.40
CA PHE A 26 -4.02 -4.96 -4.79
C PHE A 26 -2.84 -3.99 -4.66
N SER A 27 -3.06 -2.74 -5.05
CA SER A 27 -2.11 -1.68 -4.77
C SER A 27 -2.76 -0.35 -4.42
N SER A 28 -2.40 0.14 -3.24
CA SER A 28 -2.70 1.47 -2.71
C SER A 28 -1.93 2.58 -3.43
N ALA A 29 -0.88 2.27 -4.19
CA ALA A 29 -0.03 3.27 -4.84
C ALA A 29 -0.84 4.23 -5.75
N GLY A 30 -1.81 3.69 -6.49
CA GLY A 30 -2.72 4.49 -7.32
C GLY A 30 -3.56 5.45 -6.49
N PHE A 31 -4.19 4.97 -5.43
CA PHE A 31 -5.01 5.76 -4.52
C PHE A 31 -4.20 6.86 -3.82
N LEU A 32 -3.06 6.49 -3.21
CA LEU A 32 -2.16 7.41 -2.50
C LEU A 32 -1.56 8.47 -3.44
N SER A 33 -1.18 8.09 -4.66
CA SER A 33 -0.64 9.03 -5.64
C SER A 33 -1.67 10.05 -6.13
N ASN A 34 -2.95 9.76 -5.98
CA ASN A 34 -4.07 10.62 -6.35
C ASN A 34 -4.68 11.37 -5.17
N ALA A 35 -4.03 11.37 -4.00
CA ALA A 35 -4.49 12.14 -2.84
C ALA A 35 -4.70 13.62 -3.17
N LYS A 36 -5.70 14.26 -2.57
CA LYS A 36 -6.11 15.65 -2.80
C LYS A 36 -6.31 16.39 -1.49
N GLY A 37 -5.97 17.67 -1.50
CA GLY A 37 -6.11 18.57 -0.35
C GLY A 37 -4.83 18.75 0.48
N PRO A 38 -4.94 19.33 1.69
CA PRO A 38 -3.79 19.79 2.47
C PRO A 38 -2.84 18.66 2.90
N PHE A 39 -3.37 17.45 3.11
CA PHE A 39 -2.59 16.28 3.52
C PHE A 39 -2.04 15.47 2.35
N ALA A 40 -2.31 15.88 1.11
CA ALA A 40 -1.88 15.14 -0.07
C ALA A 40 -0.35 14.89 -0.15
N PRO A 41 0.54 15.82 0.26
CA PRO A 41 1.98 15.56 0.29
C PRO A 41 2.36 14.35 1.16
N VAL A 42 1.67 14.14 2.28
CA VAL A 42 1.94 13.02 3.20
C VAL A 42 1.62 11.68 2.53
N PHE A 43 0.41 11.52 1.98
CA PHE A 43 0.00 10.28 1.33
C PHE A 43 0.77 10.00 0.04
N ARG A 44 1.00 11.03 -0.78
CA ARG A 44 1.81 10.89 -2.01
C ARG A 44 3.25 10.50 -1.67
N GLY A 45 3.79 10.95 -0.53
CA GLY A 45 5.10 10.57 -0.01
C GLY A 45 5.20 9.13 0.51
N MET A 46 4.07 8.47 0.78
CA MET A 46 4.01 7.04 1.12
C MET A 46 4.14 6.15 -0.13
N VAL A 47 3.94 6.68 -1.33
CA VAL A 47 4.09 5.88 -2.56
C VAL A 47 5.55 5.44 -2.70
N TRP A 48 5.78 4.13 -2.85
CA TRP A 48 7.12 3.62 -3.09
C TRP A 48 7.69 4.25 -4.37
N ASP A 49 8.89 4.83 -4.23
CA ASP A 49 9.58 5.54 -5.29
C ASP A 49 8.64 6.55 -6.00
N ALA A 50 7.94 7.37 -5.18
CA ALA A 50 6.94 8.35 -5.60
C ALA A 50 7.43 9.28 -6.72
N GLU A 51 8.70 9.63 -6.75
CA GLU A 51 9.26 10.50 -7.77
C GLU A 51 10.00 9.74 -8.87
N GLY A 52 10.12 8.42 -8.76
CA GLY A 52 10.86 7.60 -9.72
C GLY A 52 12.38 7.70 -9.57
N ARG A 53 12.91 8.25 -8.47
CA ARG A 53 14.36 8.48 -8.28
C ARG A 53 15.18 7.20 -8.38
N TYR A 54 14.69 6.10 -7.81
CA TYR A 54 15.41 4.82 -7.87
C TYR A 54 15.30 4.17 -9.24
N ARG A 55 14.10 4.18 -9.85
CA ARG A 55 13.86 3.52 -11.14
C ARG A 55 14.43 4.30 -12.33
N LEU A 56 14.33 5.62 -12.33
CA LEU A 56 14.90 6.50 -13.36
C LEU A 56 16.38 6.80 -13.10
N GLY A 57 16.91 6.37 -11.96
CA GLY A 57 18.33 6.44 -11.64
C GLY A 57 18.82 7.84 -11.31
N LEU A 58 18.02 8.75 -10.76
CA LEU A 58 18.55 10.04 -10.35
C LEU A 58 19.51 9.88 -9.16
N GLY A 59 20.74 10.35 -9.33
CA GLY A 59 21.69 10.56 -8.26
C GLY A 59 22.42 11.89 -8.42
N HIS A 60 23.46 12.09 -7.62
CA HIS A 60 24.36 13.23 -7.74
C HIS A 60 25.76 12.71 -8.04
N ASP A 61 26.53 13.46 -8.82
CA ASP A 61 27.95 13.17 -9.00
C ASP A 61 28.77 13.69 -7.80
N LYS A 62 30.11 13.70 -7.94
CA LYS A 62 31.02 14.15 -6.88
C LYS A 62 30.98 15.67 -6.66
N GLU A 63 30.50 16.41 -7.66
CA GLU A 63 30.42 17.87 -7.67
C GLU A 63 29.04 18.35 -7.17
N GLY A 64 28.09 17.42 -7.05
CA GLY A 64 26.74 17.68 -6.55
C GLY A 64 25.72 17.86 -7.68
N ASP A 65 26.12 17.68 -8.93
CA ASP A 65 25.23 17.84 -10.09
C ASP A 65 24.34 16.61 -10.27
N GLN A 66 23.10 16.84 -10.67
CA GLN A 66 22.13 15.78 -10.96
C GLN A 66 22.59 14.94 -12.16
N VAL A 67 22.79 13.64 -11.92
CA VAL A 67 23.22 12.69 -12.94
C VAL A 67 22.36 11.44 -12.92
N ILE A 68 22.12 10.86 -14.10
CA ILE A 68 21.45 9.57 -14.21
C ILE A 68 22.46 8.44 -13.97
N GLN A 69 22.26 7.72 -12.88
CA GLN A 69 22.99 6.54 -12.44
C GLN A 69 22.21 5.26 -12.75
N VAL A 70 22.76 4.44 -13.63
CA VAL A 70 22.18 3.15 -13.99
C VAL A 70 22.58 2.05 -12.98
N LYS A 71 23.69 2.27 -12.26
CA LYS A 71 24.32 1.28 -11.39
C LYS A 71 23.38 0.65 -10.34
N PRO A 72 22.56 1.42 -9.58
CA PRO A 72 21.67 0.82 -8.58
C PRO A 72 20.69 -0.21 -9.15
N THR A 73 20.10 0.07 -10.32
CA THR A 73 19.21 -0.88 -11.01
C THR A 73 19.98 -2.10 -11.49
N ARG A 74 21.18 -1.92 -12.05
CA ARG A 74 22.02 -3.03 -12.49
C ARG A 74 22.41 -3.97 -11.34
N ASP A 75 22.83 -3.38 -10.21
CA ASP A 75 23.22 -4.12 -9.02
C ASP A 75 22.00 -4.90 -8.48
N ALA A 76 20.84 -4.26 -8.37
CA ALA A 76 19.60 -4.92 -7.95
C ALA A 76 19.22 -6.11 -8.83
N TRP A 77 19.28 -5.95 -10.16
CA TRP A 77 18.96 -7.01 -11.11
C TRP A 77 19.98 -8.16 -11.09
N THR A 78 21.25 -7.84 -10.91
CA THR A 78 22.34 -8.83 -10.79
C THR A 78 22.20 -9.65 -9.51
N THR A 79 21.93 -8.98 -8.39
CA THR A 79 21.62 -9.65 -7.11
C THR A 79 20.38 -10.51 -7.26
N TYR A 80 19.31 -9.98 -7.87
CA TYR A 80 18.07 -10.74 -8.05
C TYR A 80 18.26 -12.01 -8.89
N ARG A 81 19.00 -11.96 -9.99
CA ARG A 81 19.34 -13.17 -10.76
C ARG A 81 20.04 -14.21 -9.89
N SER A 82 21.00 -13.77 -9.07
CA SER A 82 21.73 -14.66 -8.15
C SER A 82 20.80 -15.25 -7.09
N ASP A 83 19.90 -14.44 -6.54
CA ASP A 83 18.89 -14.85 -5.57
C ASP A 83 17.95 -15.91 -6.16
N VAL A 84 17.46 -15.72 -7.39
CA VAL A 84 16.60 -16.69 -8.11
C VAL A 84 17.34 -18.01 -8.36
N ALA A 85 18.58 -17.94 -8.86
CA ALA A 85 19.39 -19.12 -9.12
C ALA A 85 19.63 -19.94 -7.83
N SER A 86 19.87 -19.26 -6.71
CA SER A 86 20.00 -19.92 -5.40
C SER A 86 18.66 -20.46 -4.88
N TYR A 87 17.57 -19.74 -5.09
CA TYR A 87 16.25 -20.10 -4.57
C TYR A 87 15.71 -21.39 -5.20
N TYR A 88 15.86 -21.52 -6.52
CA TYR A 88 15.42 -22.68 -7.31
C TYR A 88 16.51 -23.74 -7.51
N ARG A 89 17.75 -23.44 -7.08
CA ARG A 89 18.93 -24.32 -7.26
C ARG A 89 19.18 -24.64 -8.74
N PHE A 90 19.38 -23.59 -9.52
CA PHE A 90 19.63 -23.71 -10.95
C PHE A 90 20.84 -24.58 -11.26
N ASP A 91 20.71 -25.42 -12.28
CA ASP A 91 21.84 -26.13 -12.89
C ASP A 91 22.70 -25.18 -13.76
N GLU A 92 23.79 -25.70 -14.33
CA GLU A 92 24.71 -24.89 -15.15
C GLU A 92 24.07 -24.36 -16.45
N GLY A 93 23.11 -25.09 -17.02
CA GLY A 93 22.35 -24.65 -18.20
C GLY A 93 21.44 -23.47 -17.85
N GLN A 94 20.64 -23.61 -16.79
CA GLN A 94 19.75 -22.56 -16.27
C GLN A 94 20.53 -21.32 -15.81
N LYS A 95 21.72 -21.51 -15.21
CA LYS A 95 22.62 -20.39 -14.87
C LYS A 95 23.05 -19.65 -16.13
N LYS A 96 23.55 -20.35 -17.15
CA LYS A 96 23.97 -19.70 -18.40
C LYS A 96 22.83 -18.95 -19.09
N GLU A 97 21.63 -19.53 -19.09
CA GLU A 97 20.44 -18.90 -19.67
C GLU A 97 20.00 -17.66 -18.88
N SER A 98 19.96 -17.75 -17.55
CA SER A 98 19.64 -16.59 -16.69
C SER A 98 20.65 -15.44 -16.83
N ASP A 99 21.93 -15.72 -17.06
CA ASP A 99 22.95 -14.70 -17.35
C ASP A 99 22.71 -14.01 -18.71
N ALA A 100 22.27 -14.77 -19.72
CA ALA A 100 21.91 -14.23 -21.03
C ALA A 100 20.66 -13.32 -20.95
N ILE A 101 19.64 -13.75 -20.20
CA ILE A 101 18.44 -12.95 -19.92
C ILE A 101 18.83 -11.65 -19.21
N LEU A 102 19.59 -11.74 -18.11
CA LEU A 102 20.05 -10.57 -17.37
C LEU A 102 20.81 -9.59 -18.28
N LYS A 103 21.76 -10.08 -19.08
CA LYS A 103 22.52 -9.26 -20.03
C LYS A 103 21.62 -8.54 -21.03
N SER A 104 20.61 -9.21 -21.56
CA SER A 104 19.63 -8.61 -22.49
C SER A 104 18.87 -7.46 -21.82
N TYR A 105 18.32 -7.70 -20.62
CA TYR A 105 17.57 -6.67 -19.90
C TYR A 105 18.46 -5.48 -19.50
N LEU A 106 19.70 -5.71 -19.05
CA LEU A 106 20.64 -4.63 -18.74
C LEU A 106 20.92 -3.75 -19.96
N ALA A 107 21.12 -4.36 -21.13
CA ALA A 107 21.33 -3.62 -22.38
C ALA A 107 20.09 -2.82 -22.81
N GLN A 108 18.88 -3.40 -22.67
CA GLN A 108 17.62 -2.69 -22.93
C GLN A 108 17.44 -1.50 -21.99
N HIS A 109 17.75 -1.67 -20.70
CA HIS A 109 17.69 -0.61 -19.70
C HIS A 109 18.68 0.51 -19.99
N ASP A 110 19.93 0.18 -20.31
CA ASP A 110 20.94 1.16 -20.68
C ASP A 110 20.54 1.97 -21.91
N TRP A 111 20.02 1.29 -22.94
CA TRP A 111 19.54 1.93 -24.15
C TRP A 111 18.34 2.84 -23.86
N TYR A 112 17.41 2.39 -23.03
CA TYR A 112 16.25 3.18 -22.62
C TYR A 112 16.65 4.46 -21.89
N VAL A 113 17.52 4.34 -20.88
CA VAL A 113 18.01 5.48 -20.11
C VAL A 113 18.80 6.44 -21.01
N LYS A 114 19.66 5.92 -21.90
CA LYS A 114 20.41 6.74 -22.85
C LYS A 114 19.48 7.54 -23.77
N THR A 115 18.48 6.87 -24.34
CA THR A 115 17.53 7.47 -25.29
C THR A 115 16.62 8.50 -24.63
N ASN A 116 16.22 8.27 -23.38
CA ASN A 116 15.31 9.14 -22.64
C ASN A 116 16.04 10.11 -21.70
N ARG A 117 17.38 10.21 -21.78
CA ARG A 117 18.21 10.96 -20.82
C ARG A 117 17.74 12.40 -20.64
N GLU A 118 17.50 13.11 -21.73
CA GLU A 118 17.07 14.51 -21.68
C GLU A 118 15.70 14.67 -21.03
N ALA A 119 14.75 13.79 -21.36
CA ALA A 119 13.42 13.80 -20.77
C ALA A 119 13.47 13.51 -19.26
N ILE A 120 14.28 12.54 -18.84
CA ILE A 120 14.47 12.22 -17.42
C ILE A 120 15.07 13.40 -16.67
N VAL A 121 16.13 14.02 -17.19
CA VAL A 121 16.75 15.21 -16.57
C VAL A 121 15.76 16.35 -16.49
N LYS A 122 15.03 16.63 -17.57
CA LYS A 122 14.03 17.70 -17.61
C LYS A 122 12.92 17.46 -16.58
N TYR A 123 12.42 16.24 -16.47
CA TYR A 123 11.43 15.87 -15.46
C TYR A 123 11.93 16.15 -14.03
N PHE A 124 13.16 15.77 -13.70
CA PHE A 124 13.71 16.04 -12.37
C PHE A 124 13.96 17.53 -12.10
N GLN A 125 14.42 18.29 -13.10
CA GLN A 125 14.52 19.74 -12.99
C GLN A 125 13.16 20.40 -12.76
N GLN A 126 12.09 19.91 -13.41
CA GLN A 126 10.74 20.43 -13.17
C GLN A 126 10.22 20.06 -11.78
N LEU A 127 10.54 18.86 -11.27
CA LEU A 127 10.22 18.48 -9.89
C LEU A 127 10.89 19.40 -8.87
N GLU A 128 12.16 19.73 -9.07
CA GLU A 128 12.93 20.63 -8.19
C GLU A 128 12.33 22.04 -8.20
N ARG A 129 12.14 22.63 -9.40
CA ARG A 129 11.46 23.94 -9.55
C ARG A 129 10.09 23.95 -8.87
N ARG A 130 9.36 22.84 -8.93
CA ARG A 130 8.06 22.71 -8.29
C ARG A 130 8.17 22.68 -6.76
N GLY A 131 9.22 22.05 -6.22
CA GLY A 131 9.56 22.11 -4.80
C GLY A 131 9.74 23.56 -4.32
N ASP A 132 10.54 24.33 -5.04
CA ASP A 132 10.83 25.74 -4.72
C ASP A 132 9.57 26.62 -4.81
N GLN A 133 8.75 26.40 -5.84
CA GLN A 133 7.47 27.08 -6.00
C GLN A 133 6.51 26.79 -4.86
N ARG A 134 6.43 25.54 -4.38
CA ARG A 134 5.57 25.18 -3.24
C ARG A 134 6.04 25.88 -1.97
N GLN A 135 7.35 25.94 -1.74
CA GLN A 135 7.92 26.64 -0.59
C GLN A 135 7.59 28.13 -0.64
N THR A 136 7.62 28.75 -1.83
CA THR A 136 7.29 30.17 -2.02
C THR A 136 5.79 30.44 -1.93
N ALA A 137 4.94 29.59 -2.51
CA ALA A 137 3.48 29.74 -2.50
C ALA A 137 2.84 29.42 -1.14
N LEU A 138 3.47 28.60 -0.29
CA LEU A 138 3.06 28.46 1.11
C LEU A 138 3.07 29.81 1.87
N TYR A 139 3.83 30.80 1.38
CA TYR A 139 3.81 32.17 1.91
C TYR A 139 2.74 33.08 1.29
N LEU A 140 2.06 32.65 0.22
CA LEU A 140 1.09 33.46 -0.54
C LEU A 140 -0.18 32.62 -0.84
N ASP A 141 -1.21 32.75 -0.01
CA ASP A 141 -2.47 32.01 -0.16
C ASP A 141 -3.33 32.58 -1.29
N VAL A 142 -3.05 32.14 -2.52
CA VAL A 142 -3.78 32.55 -3.73
C VAL A 142 -4.42 31.33 -4.40
N THR A 143 -5.75 31.28 -4.45
CA THR A 143 -6.53 30.15 -5.00
C THR A 143 -6.15 29.80 -6.45
N SER A 144 -5.89 30.78 -7.32
CA SER A 144 -5.49 30.53 -8.71
C SER A 144 -4.13 29.83 -8.83
N LEU A 145 -3.19 30.11 -7.92
CA LEU A 145 -1.89 29.43 -7.87
C LEU A 145 -2.03 27.97 -7.43
N ARG A 146 -3.05 27.66 -6.62
CA ARG A 146 -3.35 26.28 -6.17
C ARG A 146 -3.83 25.43 -7.35
N ASP A 147 -4.72 25.96 -8.19
CA ASP A 147 -5.24 25.25 -9.37
C ASP A 147 -4.16 25.02 -10.43
N GLN A 148 -3.34 26.04 -10.73
CA GLN A 148 -2.19 25.90 -11.63
C GLN A 148 -1.20 24.86 -11.09
N GLY A 149 -0.99 24.86 -9.78
CA GLY A 149 -0.12 23.91 -9.11
C GLY A 149 -0.58 22.47 -9.23
N GLU A 150 -1.87 22.19 -9.01
CA GLU A 150 -2.44 20.84 -9.16
C GLU A 150 -2.39 20.36 -10.62
N LYS A 151 -2.60 21.25 -11.59
CA LYS A 151 -2.45 20.92 -13.02
C LYS A 151 -1.01 20.51 -13.34
N LEU A 152 -0.02 21.30 -12.92
CA LEU A 152 1.39 21.00 -13.13
C LEU A 152 1.80 19.68 -12.45
N GLU A 153 1.30 19.40 -11.26
CA GLU A 153 1.55 18.12 -10.58
C GLU A 153 0.94 16.93 -11.30
N SER A 154 -0.24 17.09 -11.90
CA SER A 154 -0.85 16.07 -12.75
C SER A 154 -0.01 15.81 -14.00
N GLU A 155 0.50 16.87 -14.64
CA GLU A 155 1.39 16.77 -15.79
C GLU A 155 2.69 16.03 -15.44
N LEU A 156 3.34 16.39 -14.32
CA LEU A 156 4.54 15.72 -13.81
C LEU A 156 4.29 14.24 -13.51
N ARG A 157 3.13 13.90 -12.91
CA ARG A 157 2.77 12.49 -12.66
C ARG A 157 2.56 11.72 -13.96
N ARG A 158 1.98 12.34 -14.99
CA ARG A 158 1.78 11.73 -16.30
C ARG A 158 3.11 11.49 -17.02
N GLU A 159 4.00 12.49 -17.00
CA GLU A 159 5.35 12.37 -17.57
C GLU A 159 6.16 11.28 -16.86
N ARG A 160 6.16 11.27 -15.52
CA ARG A 160 6.72 10.18 -14.71
C ARG A 160 6.16 8.82 -15.11
N GLY A 161 4.84 8.72 -15.24
CA GLY A 161 4.17 7.48 -15.64
C GLY A 161 4.65 6.97 -16.99
N SER A 162 4.81 7.86 -17.97
CA SER A 162 5.34 7.55 -19.29
C SER A 162 6.80 7.09 -19.25
N LEU A 163 7.66 7.80 -18.51
CA LEU A 163 9.08 7.45 -18.33
C LEU A 163 9.28 6.14 -17.57
N LEU A 164 8.39 5.83 -16.61
CA LEU A 164 8.47 4.60 -15.85
C LEU A 164 7.84 3.39 -16.56
N ALA A 165 6.99 3.60 -17.57
CA ALA A 165 6.27 2.50 -18.22
C ALA A 165 7.24 1.47 -18.82
N GLY A 166 8.22 1.93 -19.60
CA GLY A 166 9.24 1.05 -20.19
C GLY A 166 10.08 0.34 -19.13
N ILE A 167 10.50 1.07 -18.09
CA ILE A 167 11.29 0.50 -16.98
C ILE A 167 10.48 -0.55 -16.21
N ASN A 168 9.22 -0.27 -15.87
CA ASN A 168 8.37 -1.21 -15.16
C ASN A 168 8.14 -2.49 -15.98
N MET A 169 7.98 -2.39 -17.31
CA MET A 169 7.91 -3.56 -18.19
C MET A 169 9.20 -4.38 -18.14
N MET A 170 10.37 -3.74 -18.12
CA MET A 170 11.65 -4.43 -17.99
C MET A 170 11.80 -5.13 -16.63
N TRP A 171 11.44 -4.47 -15.53
CA TRP A 171 11.47 -5.09 -14.18
C TRP A 171 10.54 -6.31 -14.10
N ALA A 172 9.29 -6.18 -14.58
CA ALA A 172 8.32 -7.27 -14.57
C ALA A 172 8.71 -8.40 -15.53
N GLY A 173 9.30 -8.06 -16.68
CA GLY A 173 9.79 -9.01 -17.67
C GLY A 173 10.93 -9.86 -17.11
N LEU A 174 11.95 -9.21 -16.52
CA LEU A 174 13.07 -9.89 -15.88
C LEU A 174 12.61 -10.82 -14.75
N GLU A 175 11.74 -10.33 -13.85
CA GLU A 175 11.15 -11.13 -12.76
C GLU A 175 10.45 -12.38 -13.31
N ARG A 176 9.59 -12.21 -14.31
CA ARG A 176 8.83 -13.29 -14.92
C ARG A 176 9.71 -14.30 -15.65
N GLU A 177 10.66 -13.85 -16.47
CA GLU A 177 11.52 -14.74 -17.26
C GLU A 177 12.47 -15.54 -16.40
N LEU A 178 13.09 -14.91 -15.39
CA LEU A 178 13.97 -15.62 -14.48
C LEU A 178 13.22 -16.66 -13.64
N ASN A 179 12.03 -16.35 -13.13
CA ASN A 179 11.22 -17.34 -12.41
C ASN A 179 10.75 -18.50 -13.31
N ARG A 180 10.52 -18.25 -14.61
CA ARG A 180 10.08 -19.28 -15.58
C ARG A 180 11.15 -20.29 -15.96
N LEU A 181 12.43 -20.01 -15.67
CA LEU A 181 13.50 -20.98 -15.90
C LEU A 181 13.43 -22.18 -14.94
N ALA A 182 12.76 -22.03 -13.79
CA ALA A 182 12.58 -23.12 -12.85
C ALA A 182 11.71 -24.23 -13.46
N THR A 183 12.14 -25.49 -13.35
CA THR A 183 11.33 -26.65 -13.74
C THR A 183 10.11 -26.79 -12.81
N VAL A 184 9.12 -27.61 -13.18
CA VAL A 184 7.92 -27.83 -12.35
C VAL A 184 8.29 -28.36 -10.96
N GLU A 185 9.31 -29.20 -10.87
CA GLU A 185 9.84 -29.76 -9.62
C GLU A 185 10.54 -28.71 -8.76
N GLN A 186 11.21 -27.74 -9.38
CA GLN A 186 11.83 -26.59 -8.70
C GLN A 186 10.79 -25.52 -8.33
N SER A 187 9.75 -25.34 -9.16
CA SER A 187 8.73 -24.29 -9.04
C SER A 187 7.64 -24.60 -8.01
N GLY A 188 7.74 -25.71 -7.27
CA GLY A 188 6.83 -26.03 -6.15
C GLY A 188 6.83 -24.99 -5.03
N ARG A 189 7.62 -23.92 -5.15
CA ARG A 189 7.65 -22.75 -4.28
C ARG A 189 7.11 -21.52 -5.00
N SER A 190 6.46 -20.61 -4.26
CA SER A 190 5.97 -19.34 -4.80
C SER A 190 7.06 -18.57 -5.56
N PRO A 191 6.72 -17.84 -6.64
CA PRO A 191 7.66 -17.03 -7.39
C PRO A 191 8.46 -16.09 -6.49
N LEU A 192 9.77 -15.98 -6.72
CA LEU A 192 10.61 -15.04 -6.00
C LEU A 192 10.44 -13.64 -6.61
N GLY A 193 9.90 -12.71 -5.84
CA GLY A 193 9.71 -11.32 -6.28
C GLY A 193 11.00 -10.50 -6.25
N LEU A 194 11.16 -9.57 -7.20
CA LEU A 194 12.32 -8.70 -7.27
C LEU A 194 12.26 -7.63 -6.16
N LYS A 195 13.29 -7.60 -5.30
CA LYS A 195 13.41 -6.65 -4.19
C LYS A 195 13.36 -5.20 -4.70
N LYS A 196 12.44 -4.42 -4.15
CA LYS A 196 12.28 -3.01 -4.50
C LYS A 196 13.33 -2.16 -3.76
N LEU A 197 14.01 -1.28 -4.49
CA LEU A 197 15.05 -0.39 -3.95
C LEU A 197 14.44 0.74 -3.11
N GLY A 198 15.17 1.19 -2.09
CA GLY A 198 14.83 2.42 -1.36
C GLY A 198 13.53 2.37 -0.57
N ARG A 199 13.12 1.17 -0.12
CA ARG A 199 11.91 0.99 0.70
C ARG A 199 11.97 1.84 1.96
N ARG A 200 10.81 2.34 2.34
CA ARG A 200 10.60 3.02 3.63
C ARG A 200 9.71 2.15 4.49
N GLY A 201 9.75 2.32 5.82
CA GLY A 201 8.97 1.49 6.75
C GLY A 201 7.47 1.48 6.42
N LEU A 202 6.89 2.65 6.16
CA LEU A 202 5.48 2.82 5.83
C LEU A 202 5.35 3.36 4.40
N ASP A 203 5.65 2.48 3.42
CA ASP A 203 5.45 2.74 2.00
C ASP A 203 4.21 2.00 1.45
N SER A 204 3.82 2.31 0.21
CA SER A 204 2.64 1.72 -0.43
C SER A 204 2.75 0.20 -0.50
N ILE A 205 3.95 -0.38 -0.64
CA ILE A 205 4.12 -1.84 -0.68
C ILE A 205 3.83 -2.45 0.69
N THR A 206 4.28 -1.82 1.78
CA THR A 206 3.90 -2.24 3.14
C THR A 206 2.39 -2.14 3.34
N ILE A 207 1.77 -1.05 2.90
CA ILE A 207 0.32 -0.84 2.99
C ILE A 207 -0.43 -1.92 2.19
N ASP A 208 0.04 -2.25 0.99
CA ASP A 208 -0.54 -3.28 0.11
C ASP A 208 -0.55 -4.66 0.78
N GLY A 209 0.44 -4.94 1.63
CA GLY A 209 0.51 -6.16 2.43
C GLY A 209 -0.31 -6.14 3.73
N ILE A 210 -0.73 -4.97 4.22
CA ILE A 210 -1.46 -4.84 5.51
C ILE A 210 -2.96 -4.71 5.28
N ILE A 211 -3.38 -3.81 4.38
CA ILE A 211 -4.78 -3.44 4.20
C ILE A 211 -5.71 -4.63 3.90
N PRO A 212 -5.36 -5.59 3.03
CA PRO A 212 -6.24 -6.72 2.74
C PRO A 212 -6.57 -7.55 3.99
N TYR A 213 -5.55 -7.86 4.80
CA TYR A 213 -5.74 -8.62 6.04
C TYR A 213 -6.44 -7.79 7.12
N PHE A 214 -6.14 -6.50 7.20
CA PHE A 214 -6.80 -5.59 8.11
C PHE A 214 -8.32 -5.57 7.86
N ASP A 215 -8.74 -5.34 6.60
CA ASP A 215 -10.14 -5.30 6.21
C ASP A 215 -10.83 -6.65 6.50
N LEU A 216 -10.16 -7.75 6.16
CA LEU A 216 -10.67 -9.10 6.40
C LEU A 216 -10.89 -9.37 7.89
N ILE A 217 -9.90 -9.08 8.75
CA ILE A 217 -9.97 -9.34 10.19
C ILE A 217 -11.04 -8.46 10.84
N VAL A 218 -11.06 -7.17 10.51
CA VAL A 218 -12.09 -6.24 11.01
C VAL A 218 -13.49 -6.69 10.59
N GLY A 219 -13.65 -7.11 9.32
CA GLY A 219 -14.91 -7.65 8.81
C GLY A 219 -15.39 -8.87 9.58
N ILE A 220 -14.51 -9.86 9.80
CA ILE A 220 -14.80 -11.07 10.60
C ILE A 220 -15.20 -10.69 12.03
N CYS A 221 -14.43 -9.81 12.68
CA CYS A 221 -14.70 -9.34 14.03
C CYS A 221 -16.08 -8.68 14.14
N LEU A 222 -16.43 -7.78 13.22
CA LEU A 222 -17.73 -7.12 13.21
C LEU A 222 -18.87 -8.12 12.90
N PHE A 223 -18.69 -8.98 11.91
CA PHE A 223 -19.72 -9.95 11.51
C PHE A 223 -20.11 -10.88 12.68
N PHE A 224 -19.13 -11.52 13.32
CA PHE A 224 -19.38 -12.41 14.46
C PHE A 224 -19.62 -11.67 15.78
N GLY A 225 -19.39 -10.36 15.82
CA GLY A 225 -19.53 -9.57 17.05
C GLY A 225 -18.45 -9.89 18.08
N LEU A 226 -17.19 -9.95 17.63
CA LEU A 226 -15.98 -10.17 18.42
C LEU A 226 -15.17 -8.86 18.51
N PHE A 227 -14.87 -8.40 19.72
CA PHE A 227 -14.17 -7.13 20.01
C PHE A 227 -14.77 -5.92 19.28
N VAL A 228 -16.11 -5.83 19.23
CA VAL A 228 -16.80 -4.86 18.36
C VAL A 228 -16.37 -3.40 18.58
N PRO A 229 -16.19 -2.89 19.80
CA PRO A 229 -15.73 -1.51 20.00
C PRO A 229 -14.34 -1.26 19.40
N CYS A 230 -13.41 -2.19 19.58
CA CYS A 230 -12.06 -2.09 19.03
C CYS A 230 -12.07 -2.21 17.51
N ALA A 231 -12.78 -3.20 16.96
CA ALA A 231 -12.89 -3.40 15.52
C ALA A 231 -13.55 -2.20 14.83
N SER A 232 -14.60 -1.63 15.43
CA SER A 232 -15.28 -0.43 14.93
C SER A 232 -14.37 0.81 14.99
N GLY A 233 -13.59 0.97 16.06
CA GLY A 233 -12.61 2.06 16.17
C GLY A 233 -11.50 1.97 15.12
N LEU A 234 -10.97 0.77 14.88
CA LEU A 234 -9.99 0.54 13.82
C LEU A 234 -10.57 0.80 12.43
N ALA A 235 -11.79 0.31 12.15
CA ALA A 235 -12.52 0.60 10.91
C ALA A 235 -12.70 2.11 10.71
N ALA A 236 -13.09 2.83 11.76
CA ALA A 236 -13.27 4.28 11.74
C ALA A 236 -11.95 5.02 11.40
N LEU A 237 -10.82 4.59 11.97
CA LEU A 237 -9.51 5.17 11.65
C LEU A 237 -9.13 4.95 10.19
N LEU A 238 -9.37 3.75 9.65
CA LEU A 238 -9.11 3.49 8.24
C LEU A 238 -10.00 4.38 7.35
N LEU A 239 -11.31 4.42 7.59
CA LEU A 239 -12.25 5.24 6.82
C LEU A 239 -11.91 6.73 6.89
N LEU A 240 -11.52 7.21 8.07
CA LEU A 240 -11.05 8.58 8.24
C LEU A 240 -9.79 8.84 7.41
N SER A 241 -8.83 7.91 7.36
CA SER A 241 -7.64 8.04 6.51
C SER A 241 -8.01 8.13 5.02
N VAL A 242 -9.00 7.37 4.56
CA VAL A 242 -9.51 7.40 3.18
C VAL A 242 -10.16 8.75 2.88
N ILE A 243 -10.98 9.28 3.80
CA ILE A 243 -11.61 10.60 3.70
C ILE A 243 -10.54 11.70 3.66
N VAL A 244 -9.53 11.63 4.52
CA VAL A 244 -8.44 12.62 4.59
C VAL A 244 -7.54 12.55 3.35
N THR A 245 -7.42 11.39 2.72
CA THR A 245 -6.72 11.24 1.42
C THR A 245 -7.44 12.00 0.31
N GLN A 246 -8.76 12.12 0.36
CA GLN A 246 -9.61 12.82 -0.60
C GLN A 246 -10.37 13.96 0.09
N TRP A 247 -9.61 14.93 0.61
CA TRP A 247 -10.15 15.95 1.51
C TRP A 247 -11.38 16.65 0.92
N PRO A 248 -12.53 16.65 1.61
CA PRO A 248 -13.77 17.22 1.11
C PRO A 248 -13.62 18.69 0.69
N GLY A 249 -14.15 19.02 -0.49
CA GLY A 249 -14.05 20.36 -1.07
C GLY A 249 -12.71 20.69 -1.76
N SER A 250 -11.76 19.74 -1.80
CA SER A 250 -10.53 19.94 -2.59
C SER A 250 -10.79 19.76 -4.08
N VAL A 251 -10.08 20.56 -4.89
CA VAL A 251 -10.19 20.52 -6.35
C VAL A 251 -9.74 19.16 -6.89
N GLY A 252 -10.63 18.50 -7.63
CA GLY A 252 -10.39 17.18 -8.22
C GLY A 252 -10.39 16.03 -7.23
N ALA A 253 -10.84 16.24 -5.98
CA ALA A 253 -11.11 15.14 -5.05
C ALA A 253 -12.33 14.33 -5.49
N VAL A 254 -12.25 13.01 -5.37
CA VAL A 254 -13.40 12.14 -5.61
C VAL A 254 -14.35 12.18 -4.41
N SER A 255 -15.63 11.88 -4.65
CA SER A 255 -16.62 11.83 -3.57
C SER A 255 -16.28 10.73 -2.57
N VAL A 256 -16.33 11.10 -1.28
CA VAL A 256 -16.13 10.20 -0.13
C VAL A 256 -17.43 9.93 0.63
N SER A 257 -18.59 10.21 0.02
CA SER A 257 -19.88 10.12 0.70
C SER A 257 -20.17 8.73 1.27
N TYR A 258 -19.81 7.67 0.55
CA TYR A 258 -19.99 6.30 1.03
C TYR A 258 -19.18 6.04 2.29
N GLN A 259 -17.92 6.48 2.32
CA GLN A 259 -17.02 6.34 3.46
C GLN A 259 -17.49 7.16 4.65
N VAL A 260 -18.07 8.34 4.44
CA VAL A 260 -18.64 9.17 5.51
C VAL A 260 -19.87 8.48 6.12
N ILE A 261 -20.77 7.94 5.30
CA ILE A 261 -21.95 7.20 5.79
C ILE A 261 -21.52 5.96 6.58
N GLU A 262 -20.55 5.21 6.06
CA GLU A 262 -20.03 4.03 6.73
C GLU A 262 -19.30 4.38 8.04
N LEU A 263 -18.54 5.50 8.05
CA LEU A 263 -17.89 6.03 9.24
C LEU A 263 -18.91 6.33 10.36
N CYS A 264 -20.03 6.98 10.02
CA CYS A 264 -21.13 7.18 10.95
C CYS A 264 -21.69 5.84 11.47
N GLY A 265 -21.83 4.86 10.58
CA GLY A 265 -22.26 3.50 10.93
C GLY A 265 -21.35 2.83 11.96
N VAL A 266 -20.03 2.82 11.72
CA VAL A 266 -19.07 2.23 12.68
C VAL A 266 -18.98 3.01 13.98
N PHE A 267 -19.16 4.34 13.98
CA PHE A 267 -19.27 5.11 15.22
C PHE A 267 -20.49 4.70 16.06
N VAL A 268 -21.64 4.47 15.42
CA VAL A 268 -22.82 3.96 16.11
C VAL A 268 -22.54 2.56 16.70
N LEU A 269 -21.87 1.67 15.95
CA LEU A 269 -21.48 0.35 16.45
C LEU A 269 -20.52 0.41 17.65
N ALA A 270 -19.54 1.33 17.60
CA ALA A 270 -18.60 1.56 18.67
C ALA A 270 -19.29 2.11 19.93
N ALA A 271 -20.12 3.13 19.78
CA ALA A 271 -20.81 3.80 20.88
C ALA A 271 -21.86 2.89 21.55
N MET A 272 -22.62 2.12 20.76
CA MET A 272 -23.67 1.25 21.27
C MET A 272 -23.15 -0.12 21.73
N SER A 273 -21.85 -0.38 21.62
CA SER A 273 -21.22 -1.66 21.99
C SER A 273 -21.96 -2.88 21.40
N ALA A 274 -22.22 -2.86 20.09
CA ALA A 274 -23.09 -3.82 19.40
C ALA A 274 -22.67 -5.30 19.51
N GLY A 275 -21.49 -5.61 20.07
CA GLY A 275 -21.07 -6.97 20.43
C GLY A 275 -21.86 -7.60 21.59
N HIS A 276 -22.45 -6.77 22.46
CA HIS A 276 -23.30 -7.24 23.57
C HIS A 276 -24.69 -7.70 23.11
N TYR A 277 -25.09 -7.34 21.88
CA TYR A 277 -26.37 -7.73 21.30
C TYR A 277 -26.13 -8.81 20.24
N ALA A 278 -26.34 -10.08 20.62
CA ALA A 278 -26.17 -11.25 19.73
C ALA A 278 -24.78 -11.33 19.05
N GLY A 279 -23.72 -11.08 19.80
CA GLY A 279 -22.32 -11.26 19.37
C GLY A 279 -21.59 -12.27 20.26
N VAL A 280 -20.42 -12.74 19.80
CA VAL A 280 -19.54 -13.61 20.60
C VAL A 280 -19.10 -12.93 21.89
N ASP A 281 -18.93 -11.60 21.88
CA ASP A 281 -18.61 -10.80 23.08
C ASP A 281 -19.63 -11.02 24.21
N TYR A 282 -20.93 -11.07 23.88
CA TYR A 282 -21.99 -11.39 24.85
C TYR A 282 -21.82 -12.77 25.47
N PHE A 283 -21.49 -13.79 24.66
CA PHE A 283 -21.34 -15.17 25.14
C PHE A 283 -20.11 -15.35 26.04
N ILE A 284 -19.02 -14.65 25.73
CA ILE A 284 -17.80 -14.63 26.56
C ILE A 284 -18.11 -14.00 27.92
N GLN A 285 -18.80 -12.85 27.93
CA GLN A 285 -19.18 -12.18 29.18
C GLN A 285 -20.16 -13.01 30.01
N TYR A 286 -21.16 -13.62 29.36
CA TYR A 286 -22.12 -14.52 30.00
C TYR A 286 -21.43 -15.72 30.65
N LYS A 287 -20.50 -16.39 29.95
CA LYS A 287 -19.72 -17.51 30.51
C LYS A 287 -18.82 -17.07 31.67
N ARG A 288 -18.20 -15.88 31.60
CA ARG A 288 -17.40 -15.33 32.72
C ARG A 288 -18.28 -15.06 33.95
N GLN A 289 -19.47 -14.51 33.78
CA GLN A 289 -20.41 -14.29 34.88
C GLN A 289 -20.93 -15.60 35.49
N GLN A 290 -21.19 -16.62 34.68
CA GLN A 290 -21.58 -17.95 35.15
C GLN A 290 -20.46 -18.63 35.97
N ARG A 291 -19.20 -18.51 35.55
CA ARG A 291 -18.05 -19.01 36.34
C ARG A 291 -17.90 -18.29 37.66
N GLY A 292 -17.97 -16.95 37.67
CA GLY A 292 -17.90 -16.16 38.90
C GLY A 292 -19.01 -16.51 39.89
N LYS A 293 -20.27 -16.65 39.44
CA LYS A 293 -21.38 -17.10 40.28
C LYS A 293 -21.18 -18.51 40.85
N LYS A 294 -20.62 -19.42 40.06
CA LYS A 294 -20.36 -20.80 40.51
C LYS A 294 -19.26 -20.86 41.56
N GLU A 295 -18.21 -20.04 41.41
CA GLU A 295 -17.13 -19.89 42.40
C GLU A 295 -17.61 -19.24 43.70
N GLU A 296 -18.50 -18.24 43.60
CA GLU A 296 -19.11 -17.58 44.78
C GLU A 296 -20.00 -18.55 45.58
N ILE A 297 -20.84 -19.34 44.91
CA ILE A 297 -21.67 -20.38 45.55
C ILE A 297 -20.79 -21.46 46.23
N ALA A 298 -19.73 -21.92 45.56
CA ALA A 298 -18.82 -22.91 46.15
C ALA A 298 -18.11 -22.38 47.41
N SER A 299 -17.67 -21.11 47.39
CA SER A 299 -17.01 -20.46 48.54
C SER A 299 -17.97 -20.14 49.70
N GLY A 300 -19.27 -20.03 49.43
CA GLY A 300 -20.30 -19.85 50.44
C GLY A 300 -20.64 -21.15 51.18
N GLN A 301 -20.65 -22.28 50.47
CA GLN A 301 -20.91 -23.60 51.06
C GLN A 301 -19.76 -24.10 51.94
N GLU A 302 -18.49 -23.81 51.60
CA GLU A 302 -17.33 -24.15 52.44
C GLU A 302 -17.24 -23.35 53.76
N LYS A 303 -18.05 -22.29 53.92
CA LYS A 303 -18.09 -21.48 55.15
C LYS A 303 -19.24 -21.86 56.09
N GLU A 304 -20.13 -22.74 55.67
CA GLU A 304 -21.28 -23.23 56.45
C GLU A 304 -21.12 -24.67 56.97
N GLU A 305 -20.00 -25.34 56.65
CA GLU A 305 -19.54 -26.60 57.30
C GLU A 305 -18.48 -26.32 58.38
#